data_AF-A0A938VL02-F1
#
_entry.id   AF-A0A938VL02-F1
#
_cell.length_a   1.000
_cell.length_b   1.000
_cell.length_c   1.000
_cell.angle_alpha   90.00
_cell.angle_beta   90.00
_cell.angle_gamma   90.00
#
_symmetry.space_group_name_H-M   'P 1'
#
loop_
_entity.id
_entity.type
_entity.pdbx_description
1 polymer ?
#
loop_
_entity_poly.entity_id
_entity_poly.type
_entity_poly.pdbx_seq_one_letter_code
_entity_poly.pdbx_strand_id
1 'polypeptide(L)'
;MILAIDQGTSGTTALAVDAAAQVAGRGYATVHQQYPRPGWVEHDAAQIWDSVCTASRAALAQAGGPSLAAIGVANQRETAVAWNARTG
;
A
#
# COMPACT_ATOMS: atom_id res chain seq x y z
N MET A 1 12.60 -8.10 -10.47
CA MET A 1 11.15 -8.08 -10.23
C MET A 1 10.71 -6.66 -9.88
N ILE A 2 9.46 -6.27 -10.17
CA ILE A 2 8.89 -4.98 -9.77
C ILE A 2 7.83 -5.23 -8.70
N LEU A 3 7.83 -4.43 -7.63
CA LEU A 3 6.71 -4.40 -6.68
C LEU A 3 5.80 -3.22 -7.02
N ALA A 4 4.56 -3.48 -7.41
CA ALA A 4 3.55 -2.46 -7.63
C ALA A 4 2.66 -2.34 -6.39
N ILE A 5 2.56 -1.14 -5.82
CA ILE A 5 1.73 -0.83 -4.66
C ILE A 5 0.58 0.06 -5.13
N ASP A 6 -0.64 -0.35 -4.82
CA ASP A 6 -1.87 0.41 -5.06
C ASP A 6 -2.56 0.67 -3.72
N GLN A 7 -2.39 1.89 -3.20
CA GLN A 7 -2.97 2.33 -1.94
C GLN A 7 -4.37 2.92 -2.21
N GLY A 8 -5.42 2.12 -2.03
CA GLY A 8 -6.80 2.54 -2.24
C GLY A 8 -7.47 3.11 -0.99
N THR A 9 -8.73 3.51 -1.13
CA THR A 9 -9.56 4.06 -0.05
C THR A 9 -9.93 3.05 1.04
N SER A 10 -10.00 1.77 0.70
CA SER A 10 -10.46 0.72 1.63
C SER A 10 -9.36 -0.28 2.00
N GLY A 11 -8.19 -0.16 1.38
CA GLY A 11 -7.08 -1.09 1.56
C GLY A 11 -5.97 -0.88 0.55
N THR A 12 -4.84 -1.52 0.81
CA THR A 12 -3.69 -1.57 -0.07
C THR A 12 -3.59 -2.91 -0.76
N THR A 13 -3.40 -2.90 -2.08
CA THR A 13 -2.97 -4.07 -2.84
C THR A 13 -1.49 -3.92 -3.19
N ALA A 14 -0.72 -5.00 -3.08
CA ALA A 14 0.65 -5.05 -3.59
C ALA A 14 0.81 -6.26 -4.51
N LEU A 15 1.51 -6.07 -5.64
CA LEU A 15 1.76 -7.10 -6.64
C LEU A 15 3.25 -7.20 -6.91
N ALA A 16 3.80 -8.41 -6.82
CA ALA A 16 5.15 -8.72 -7.25
C ALA A 16 5.08 -9.21 -8.71
N VAL A 17 5.63 -8.42 -9.63
CA VAL A 17 5.49 -8.61 -11.09
C VAL A 17 6.85 -8.92 -11.72
N ASP A 18 6.93 -10.04 -12.43
CA ASP A 18 8.15 -10.50 -13.08
C ASP A 18 8.46 -9.77 -14.40
N ALA A 19 9.56 -10.13 -15.06
CA ALA A 19 9.99 -9.52 -16.32
C ALA A 19 9.08 -9.84 -17.51
N ALA A 20 8.23 -10.87 -17.40
CA ALA A 20 7.22 -11.23 -18.39
C ALA A 20 5.85 -10.61 -18.07
N ALA A 21 5.82 -9.62 -17.17
CA ALA A 21 4.63 -8.95 -16.66
C ALA A 21 3.61 -9.89 -16.00
N GLN A 22 4.05 -11.05 -15.49
CA GLN A 22 3.19 -11.96 -14.75
C GLN A 22 3.21 -11.64 -13.25
N VAL A 23 2.07 -11.83 -12.59
CA VAL A 23 1.96 -11.65 -11.14
C VAL A 23 2.50 -12.91 -10.44
N ALA A 24 3.70 -12.79 -9.88
CA ALA A 24 4.36 -13.83 -9.11
C ALA A 24 3.89 -13.87 -7.64
N GLY A 25 3.30 -12.78 -7.14
CA GLY A 25 2.75 -12.72 -5.79
C GLY A 25 1.81 -11.54 -5.59
N ARG A 26 0.85 -11.69 -4.68
CA ARG A 26 -0.16 -10.70 -4.36
C ARG A 26 -0.36 -10.60 -2.85
N GLY A 27 -0.40 -9.39 -2.35
CA GLY A 27 -0.76 -9.08 -0.98
C GLY A 27 -1.89 -8.06 -0.91
N TYR A 28 -2.64 -8.12 0.19
CA TYR A 28 -3.71 -7.19 0.47
C TYR A 28 -3.79 -6.91 1.97
N ALA A 29 -4.09 -5.68 2.34
CA ALA A 29 -4.35 -5.29 3.73
C ALA A 29 -5.39 -4.17 3.75
N THR A 30 -6.33 -4.23 4.69
CA THR A 30 -7.41 -3.23 4.82
C THR A 30 -6.94 -1.96 5.53
N VAL A 31 -7.56 -0.84 5.19
CA VAL A 31 -7.44 0.43 5.94
C VAL A 31 -8.83 0.77 6.49
N HIS A 32 -8.90 1.22 7.74
CA HIS A 32 -10.18 1.57 8.38
C HIS A 32 -10.51 3.03 8.09
N GLN A 33 -11.72 3.25 7.54
CA GLN A 33 -12.29 4.59 7.38
C GLN A 33 -12.91 5.06 8.69
N GLN A 34 -12.66 6.31 9.04
CA GLN A 34 -13.21 6.97 10.21
C GLN A 34 -14.22 8.04 9.79
N TYR A 35 -15.34 8.11 10.51
CA TYR A 35 -16.45 9.01 10.22
C TYR A 35 -16.78 9.84 11.47
N PRO A 36 -15.92 10.80 11.85
CA PRO A 36 -16.10 11.54 13.10
C PRO A 36 -17.36 12.43 13.10
N ARG A 37 -17.81 12.85 11.91
CA ARG A 37 -19.01 13.68 11.69
C ARG A 37 -19.68 13.31 10.36
N PRO A 38 -20.99 13.59 10.20
CA PRO A 38 -21.66 13.43 8.91
C PRO A 38 -20.92 14.17 7.79
N GLY A 39 -20.63 13.46 6.69
CA GLY A 39 -19.92 13.99 5.53
C GLY A 39 -18.40 14.05 5.65
N TRP A 40 -17.83 13.66 6.80
CA TRP A 40 -16.38 13.62 7.00
C TRP A 40 -15.86 12.20 6.82
N VAL A 41 -14.72 12.06 6.15
CA VAL A 41 -14.01 10.80 5.98
C VAL A 41 -12.55 11.05 6.31
N GLU A 42 -12.03 10.30 7.29
CA GLU A 42 -10.65 10.39 7.74
C GLU A 42 -10.00 9.00 7.71
N HIS A 43 -8.67 8.99 7.57
CA HIS A 43 -7.83 7.81 7.71
C HIS A 43 -6.71 8.13 8.70
N ASP A 44 -6.31 7.13 9.48
CA ASP A 44 -5.05 7.18 10.22
C ASP A 44 -3.88 6.94 9.25
N ALA A 45 -2.95 7.90 9.17
CA ALA A 45 -1.80 7.83 8.29
C ALA A 45 -0.85 6.67 8.65
N ALA A 46 -0.70 6.35 9.94
CA ALA A 46 0.09 5.21 10.38
C ALA A 46 -0.55 3.89 9.92
N GLN A 47 -1.88 3.81 9.94
CA GLN A 47 -2.58 2.63 9.45
C GLN A 47 -2.42 2.43 7.93
N ILE A 48 -2.42 3.51 7.15
CA ILE A 48 -2.10 3.46 5.72
C ILE A 48 -0.68 2.91 5.50
N TRP A 49 0.28 3.37 6.29
CA TRP A 49 1.66 2.90 6.20
C TRP A 49 1.78 1.40 6.55
N ASP A 50 1.12 0.98 7.62
CA ASP A 50 1.10 -0.41 8.05
C ASP A 50 0.44 -1.34 7.02
N SER A 51 -0.63 -0.89 6.35
CA SER A 51 -1.28 -1.66 5.29
C SER A 51 -0.36 -1.84 4.09
N VAL A 52 0.37 -0.80 3.69
CA VAL A 52 1.37 -0.86 2.61
C VAL A 52 2.47 -1.87 2.95
N CYS A 53 3.03 -1.79 4.15
CA CYS A 53 4.07 -2.71 4.60
C CYS A 53 3.56 -4.16 4.63
N THR A 54 2.35 -4.37 5.12
CA THR A 54 1.73 -5.70 5.25
C THR A 54 1.44 -6.33 3.89
N ALA A 55 0.77 -5.59 3.00
CA ALA A 55 0.48 -6.06 1.65
C ALA A 55 1.78 -6.35 0.87
N SER A 56 2.78 -5.47 0.98
CA SER A 56 4.07 -5.63 0.29
C SER A 56 4.81 -6.89 0.75
N ARG A 57 4.90 -7.12 2.08
CA ARG A 57 5.53 -8.33 2.63
C ARG A 57 4.81 -9.60 2.18
N ALA A 58 3.47 -9.59 2.17
CA ALA A 58 2.70 -10.74 1.70
C ALA A 58 2.95 -11.05 0.21
N ALA A 59 2.97 -10.02 -0.65
CA ALA A 59 3.24 -10.19 -2.08
C ALA A 59 4.65 -10.76 -2.33
N LEU A 60 5.67 -10.23 -1.65
CA LEU A 60 7.05 -10.69 -1.80
C LEU A 60 7.26 -12.10 -1.24
N ALA A 61 6.64 -12.42 -0.11
CA ALA A 61 6.69 -13.76 0.47
C ALA A 61 6.07 -14.79 -0.49
N GLN A 62 4.92 -14.47 -1.09
CA GLN A 62 4.28 -15.34 -2.07
C GLN A 62 5.13 -15.53 -3.34
N ALA A 63 5.87 -14.50 -3.76
CA ALA A 63 6.79 -14.55 -4.89
C ALA A 63 8.14 -15.23 -4.57
N GLY A 64 8.33 -15.78 -3.37
CA GLY A 64 9.55 -16.48 -2.97
C GLY A 64 10.70 -15.58 -2.50
N GLY A 65 10.41 -14.35 -2.04
CA GLY A 65 11.41 -13.40 -1.52
C GLY A 65 12.43 -12.87 -2.55
N PRO A 66 12.00 -12.43 -3.74
CA PRO A 66 12.91 -12.03 -4.80
C PRO A 66 13.57 -10.67 -4.53
N SER A 67 14.68 -10.40 -5.22
CA SER A 67 15.23 -9.04 -5.28
C SER A 67 14.36 -8.14 -6.17
N LEU A 68 14.15 -6.91 -5.71
CA LEU A 68 13.40 -5.89 -6.44
C LEU A 68 14.34 -5.02 -7.26
N ALA A 69 13.96 -4.79 -8.52
CA ALA A 69 14.59 -3.82 -9.40
C ALA A 69 13.99 -2.42 -9.20
N ALA A 70 12.70 -2.35 -8.88
CA ALA A 70 11.99 -1.09 -8.65
C ALA A 70 10.71 -1.32 -7.83
N ILE A 71 10.18 -0.22 -7.29
CA ILE A 71 8.86 -0.15 -6.68
C ILE A 71 8.04 0.90 -7.44
N GLY A 72 6.86 0.53 -7.89
CA GLY A 72 5.85 1.43 -8.46
C GLY A 72 4.80 1.76 -7.41
N VAL A 73 4.38 3.02 -7.33
CA VAL A 73 3.37 3.47 -6.38
C VAL A 73 2.22 4.14 -7.13
N ALA A 74 1.01 3.67 -6.88
CA ALA A 74 -0.25 4.30 -7.20
C ALA A 74 -1.06 4.46 -5.91
N ASN A 75 -1.90 5.49 -5.84
CA ASN A 75 -2.66 5.80 -4.64
C ASN A 75 -3.99 6.46 -4.96
N GLN A 76 -4.92 6.40 -4.01
CA GLN A 76 -6.06 7.29 -3.96
C GLN A 76 -5.55 8.74 -3.99
N ARG A 77 -6.07 9.52 -4.93
CA ARG A 77 -5.66 10.91 -5.10
C ARG A 77 -6.39 11.79 -4.08
N GLU A 78 -6.04 13.07 -4.05
CA GLU A 78 -6.64 14.15 -3.24
C GLU A 78 -6.54 14.02 -1.71
N THR A 79 -6.48 12.81 -1.15
CA THR A 79 -6.27 12.57 0.29
C THR A 79 -5.00 13.27 0.75
N ALA A 80 -5.11 14.11 1.78
CA ALA A 80 -4.00 14.90 2.30
C ALA A 80 -3.54 14.38 3.67
N VAL A 81 -2.22 14.28 3.84
CA VAL A 81 -1.57 13.94 5.11
C VAL A 81 -0.67 15.10 5.49
N ALA A 82 -0.73 15.51 6.75
CA ALA A 82 0.20 16.48 7.33
C ALA A 82 0.99 15.80 8.45
N TRP A 83 2.31 16.00 8.45
CA TRP A 83 3.21 15.37 9.42
C TRP A 83 4.36 16.31 9.77
N ASN A 84 5.11 15.97 10.82
CA ASN A 84 6.27 16.72 11.23
C ASN A 84 7.53 16.15 10.53
N ALA A 85 8.21 16.98 9.75
CA ALA A 85 9.36 16.56 8.95
C ALA A 85 10.54 15.97 9.75
N ARG A 86 10.61 16.21 11.07
CA ARG A 86 11.66 15.67 11.95
C ARG A 86 11.29 14.35 12.63
N THR A 87 10.01 14.12 12.87
CA THR A 87 9.54 12.95 13.62
C THR A 87 8.78 11.94 12.77
N GLY A 88 8.39 12.33 11.55
CA GLY A 88 7.26 11.71 10.88
C GLY A 88 5.95 12.21 11.45
#